data_AF-A0A968FR66-F1
#
_entry.id   AF-A0A968FR66-F1
#
_cell.length_a   1.000
_cell.length_b   1.000
_cell.length_c   1.000
_cell.angle_alpha   90.00
_cell.angle_beta   90.00
_cell.angle_gamma   90.00
#
_symmetry.space_group_name_H-M   'P 1'
#
loop_
_entity.id
_entity.type
_entity.pdbx_description
1 polymer ?
#
loop_
_entity_poly.entity_id
_entity_poly.type
_entity_poly.pdbx_seq_one_letter_code
_entity_poly.pdbx_strand_id
1 'polypeptide(L)' 'MAESNLVIVGVNHKTTPVELREKLAFNTSAIEESTGKLGMFPEINENLIISTCNRVEIYARVSDVDPGNQPAET' A
#
# COMPACT_ATOMS: atom_id res chain seq x y z
N MET A 1 19.83 14.71 6.76
CA MET A 1 18.39 15.03 6.80
C MET A 1 17.69 13.74 6.39
N ALA A 2 16.71 13.25 7.15
CA ALA A 2 16.07 11.97 6.83
C ALA A 2 15.22 12.14 5.56
N GLU A 3 15.65 11.52 4.46
CA GLU A 3 14.83 11.41 3.25
C GLU A 3 13.54 10.67 3.62
N SER A 4 12.39 11.23 3.26
CA SER A 4 11.09 10.62 3.53
C SER A 4 10.67 9.83 2.30
N ASN A 5 10.82 8.50 2.35
CA ASN A 5 10.42 7.62 1.27
C ASN A 5 8.93 7.31 1.36
N LEU A 6 8.16 7.77 0.38
CA LEU A 6 6.74 7.45 0.26
C LEU A 6 6.56 6.35 -0.78
N VAL A 7 6.04 5.20 -0.33
CA VAL A 7 5.73 4.07 -1.20
C VAL A 7 4.21 3.98 -1.40
N ILE A 8 3.81 3.71 -2.63
CA ILE A 8 2.42 3.50 -3.01
C ILE A 8 2.34 2.17 -3.75
N VAL A 9 1.48 1.27 -3.28
CA VAL A 9 1.23 -0.01 -3.94
C VAL A 9 -0.26 -0.17 -4.13
N GLY A 10 -0.71 -0.46 -5.34
CA GLY A 10 -2.14 -0.65 -5.59
C GLY A 10 -2.53 -0.70 -7.05
N VAL A 11 -3.85 -0.73 -7.26
CA VAL A 11 -4.49 -0.78 -8.57
C VAL A 11 -5.54 0.32 -8.68
N ASN A 12 -5.77 0.78 -9.91
CA ASN A 12 -6.80 1.77 -10.21
C ASN A 12 -7.58 1.41 -11.48
N HIS A 13 -8.72 2.07 -11.67
CA HIS A 13 -9.63 1.84 -12.80
C HIS A 13 -9.02 2.09 -14.19
N LYS A 14 -7.90 2.82 -14.30
CA LYS A 14 -7.27 3.10 -15.60
C LYS A 14 -6.54 1.88 -16.16
N THR A 15 -5.99 1.05 -15.27
CA THR A 15 -5.16 -0.10 -15.66
C THR A 15 -5.79 -1.44 -15.30
N THR A 16 -6.85 -1.45 -14.48
CA THR A 16 -7.39 -2.66 -13.88
C THR A 16 -8.91 -2.77 -14.04
N PRO A 17 -9.43 -3.87 -14.62
CA PRO A 17 -10.86 -4.16 -14.71
C PRO A 17 -11.56 -4.15 -13.34
N VAL A 18 -12.88 -3.94 -13.36
CA VAL A 18 -13.66 -3.84 -12.12
C VAL A 18 -13.67 -5.14 -11.33
N GLU A 19 -13.71 -6.29 -12.01
CA GLU A 19 -13.79 -7.62 -11.41
C GLU A 19 -12.52 -7.95 -10.61
N LEU A 20 -11.36 -7.43 -11.03
CA LEU A 20 -10.12 -7.62 -10.29
C LEU A 20 -10.04 -6.65 -9.09
N ARG A 21 -10.56 -5.42 -9.24
CA ARG A 21 -10.62 -4.45 -8.14
C ARG A 21 -11.58 -4.87 -7.03
N GLU A 22 -12.70 -5.50 -7.37
CA GLU A 22 -13.64 -6.05 -6.39
C GLU A 22 -13.01 -7.16 -5.54
N LYS A 23 -12.18 -8.02 -6.15
CA LYS A 23 -11.44 -9.07 -5.42
C LYS A 23 -10.36 -8.49 -4.48
N LEU A 24 -9.85 -7.31 -4.79
CA LEU A 24 -8.84 -6.61 -3.99
C LEU A 24 -9.46 -5.64 -2.98
N ALA A 25 -10.75 -5.34 -3.10
CA ALA A 25 -11.41 -4.36 -2.24
C ALA A 25 -11.41 -4.82 -0.78
N PHE A 26 -10.97 -3.94 0.10
CA PHE A 26 -11.03 -4.15 1.54
C PHE A 26 -12.42 -3.77 2.05
N ASN A 27 -12.96 -4.61 2.93
CA ASN A 27 -14.06 -4.22 3.81
C ASN A 27 -13.51 -3.49 5.05
N THR A 28 -14.38 -2.82 5.81
CA THR A 28 -13.96 -1.97 6.95
C THR A 28 -13.12 -2.73 7.97
N SER A 29 -13.51 -3.94 8.35
CA SER A 29 -12.75 -4.74 9.32
C SER A 29 -11.37 -5.15 8.77
N ALA A 30 -11.29 -5.48 7.48
CA ALA A 30 -10.03 -5.83 6.84
C ALA A 30 -9.10 -4.62 6.73
N ILE A 31 -9.62 -3.40 6.57
CA ILE A 31 -8.81 -2.17 6.60
C ILE A 31 -8.15 -2.03 7.96
N GLU A 32 -8.92 -2.09 9.06
CA GLU A 32 -8.38 -1.94 10.43
C GLU A 32 -7.35 -3.01 10.77
N GLU A 33 -7.63 -4.27 10.43
CA GLU A 33 -6.69 -5.36 10.65
C GLU A 33 -5.41 -5.17 9.83
N SER A 34 -5.52 -4.75 8.57
CA SER A 34 -4.38 -4.63 7.66
C SER A 34 -3.51 -3.42 7.98
N THR A 35 -4.10 -2.27 8.32
CA THR A 35 -3.33 -1.09 8.77
C THR A 35 -2.61 -1.38 10.09
N GLY A 36 -3.26 -2.13 11.01
CA GLY A 36 -2.64 -2.63 12.23
C GLY A 36 -1.43 -3.52 11.94
N LYS A 37 -1.57 -4.52 11.04
CA LYS A 37 -0.47 -5.38 10.61
C LYS A 37 0.67 -4.62 9.95
N LEU A 38 0.35 -3.67 9.06
CA LEU A 38 1.35 -2.81 8.42
C LEU A 38 2.12 -1.96 9.44
N GLY A 39 1.45 -1.47 10.47
CA GLY A 39 2.08 -0.72 11.56
C GLY A 39 2.99 -1.56 12.48
N MET A 40 2.99 -2.90 12.36
CA MET A 40 3.91 -3.76 13.11
C MET A 40 5.31 -3.82 12.48
N PHE A 41 5.47 -3.39 11.23
CA PHE A 41 6.77 -3.36 10.57
C PHE A 41 7.55 -2.11 11.01
N PRO A 42 8.76 -2.26 11.59
CA PRO A 42 9.52 -1.13 12.11
C PRO A 42 9.96 -0.13 11.02
N GLU A 43 10.03 -0.57 9.77
CA GLU A 43 10.36 0.26 8.62
C GLU A 43 9.20 1.16 8.21
N ILE A 44 7.95 0.79 8.53
CA ILE A 44 6.75 1.55 8.19
C ILE A 44 6.42 2.51 9.33
N ASN A 45 6.69 3.80 9.13
CA ASN A 45 6.41 4.81 10.13
C ASN A 45 4.92 5.18 10.17
N GLU A 46 4.27 5.23 9.01
CA GLU A 46 2.87 5.61 8.83
C GLU A 46 2.30 4.83 7.64
N ASN A 47 1.03 4.44 7.71
CA ASN A 47 0.35 3.79 6.59
C ASN A 47 -1.12 4.20 6.48
N LEU A 48 -1.66 4.11 5.27
CA LEU A 48 -3.05 4.39 4.94
C LEU A 48 -3.51 3.44 3.82
N ILE A 49 -4.72 2.92 3.94
CA ILE A 49 -5.37 2.13 2.89
C ILE A 49 -6.55 2.92 2.33
N ILE A 50 -6.60 3.06 0.99
CA ILE A 50 -7.72 3.65 0.25
C ILE A 50 -8.36 2.54 -0.58
N SER A 51 -9.53 2.08 -0.15
CA SER A 51 -10.34 1.09 -0.85
C SER A 51 -11.66 1.72 -1.27
N THR A 52 -11.85 1.91 -2.58
CA THR A 52 -13.07 2.47 -3.17
C THR A 52 -13.43 1.71 -4.45
N CYS A 53 -14.57 2.02 -5.07
CA CYS A 53 -14.95 1.46 -6.36
C CYS A 53 -14.03 1.87 -7.53
N ASN A 54 -13.05 2.76 -7.34
CA ASN A 54 -12.18 3.26 -8.41
C ASN A 54 -10.70 2.91 -8.22
N ARG A 55 -10.30 2.58 -6.98
CA ARG A 55 -8.91 2.30 -6.59
C ARG A 55 -8.86 1.46 -5.33
N VAL A 56 -7.83 0.62 -5.26
CA VAL A 56 -7.39 -0.07 -4.04
C VAL A 56 -5.90 0.17 -3.91
N GLU A 57 -5.52 1.04 -2.98
CA GLU A 57 -4.16 1.54 -2.85
C GLU A 57 -3.73 1.57 -1.38
N ILE A 58 -2.47 1.21 -1.13
CA ILE A 58 -1.80 1.28 0.17
C ILE A 58 -0.69 2.31 0.04
N TYR A 59 -0.68 3.25 0.96
CA TYR A 59 0.32 4.30 1.10
C TYR A 59 1.12 4.03 2.36
N ALA A 60 2.44 4.13 2.29
CA ALA A 60 3.30 3.96 3.44
C ALA A 60 4.47 4.94 3.42
N ARG A 61 4.72 5.61 4.55
CA ARG A 61 5.99 6.29 4.80
C ARG A 61 6.96 5.26 5.35
N VAL A 62 8.03 5.01 4.63
CA VAL A 62 9.06 4.08 5.04
C VAL A 62 10.35 4.81 5.42
N SER A 63 11.00 4.32 6.46
CA SER A 63 12.37 4.71 6.79
C SER A 63 13.30 4.22 5.68
N ASP A 64 14.45 4.89 5.50
CA ASP A 64 15.39 4.62 4.40
C ASP A 64 15.60 3.11 4.20
N VAL A 65 14.98 2.59 3.13
CA VAL A 65 15.12 1.20 2.72
C VAL A 65 16.45 1.16 2.00
N ASP A 66 17.36 0.31 2.46
CA ASP A 66 18.64 0.09 1.79
C ASP A 66 18.39 -0.04 0.26
N PRO A 67 18.97 0.85 -0.58
CA PRO A 67 18.65 0.93 -2.01
C PRO A 67 18.95 -0.36 -2.79
N GLY A 68 19.51 -1.38 -2.15
CA GLY A 68 19.69 -2.73 -2.69
C GLY A 68 18.44 -3.61 -2.80
N ASN A 69 17.25 -3.17 -2.34
CA ASN A 69 16.01 -3.96 -2.41
C ASN A 69 14.94 -3.33 -3.32
N GLN A 70 15.33 -2.91 -4.52
CA GLN A 70 14.35 -2.64 -5.59
C GLN A 70 13.61 -3.95 -5.91
N PRO A 71 12.26 -3.97 -5.94
CA PRO A 71 11.55 -5.07 -6.58
C PRO A 71 12.01 -5.09 -8.04
N ALA A 72 12.68 -6.17 -8.42
CA ALA A 72 13.10 -6.38 -9.81
C ALA A 72 11.88 -6.19 -10.71
N GLU A 73 11.90 -5.14 -11.52
CA GLU A 73 11.07 -5.04 -12.71
C GLU A 73 11.50 -6.22 -13.60
N THR A 74 10.72 -7.30 -13.60
CA THR A 74 10.81 -8.41 -14.55
C THR A 74 9.51 -8.49 -15.31
#